data_AF-A0A3C0WI05-F1
#
_entry.id   AF-A0A3C0WI05-F1
#
_cell.length_a   1.000
_cell.length_b   1.000
_cell.length_c   1.000
_cell.angle_alpha   90.00
_cell.angle_beta   90.00
_cell.angle_gamma   90.00
#
_symmetry.space_group_name_H-M   'P 1'
#
loop_
_entity.id
_entity.type
_entity.pdbx_description
1 polymer ?
#
loop_
_entity_poly.entity_id
_entity_poly.type
_entity_poly.pdbx_seq_one_letter_code
_entity_poly.pdbx_strand_id
1 'polypeptide(L)'
;MSHAMAAVSLPAVVPGSSAVLGKDLPQPHFTPKAKQVIVLYMSGGYSHVDTFDPKPRLATEHDTSIGYEFGRKDFDRYLKAANWAFKPNQHCGTEVSDLFPHIREQMHECALIRSMNCDHIDHGEATLQLHTGSTGFAMP
;
A
#
# COMPACT_ATOMS: atom_id res chain seq x y z
N MET A 1 31.69 -9.96 -58.05
CA MET A 1 32.34 -9.95 -56.73
C MET A 1 32.37 -8.53 -56.24
N SER A 2 31.48 -8.19 -55.30
CA SER A 2 31.37 -6.86 -54.71
C SER A 2 31.22 -7.03 -53.19
N HIS A 3 32.03 -6.29 -52.46
CA HIS A 3 32.09 -6.25 -51.01
C HIS A 3 30.88 -5.51 -50.43
N ALA A 4 30.36 -5.98 -49.28
CA ALA A 4 29.77 -5.13 -48.26
C ALA A 4 29.81 -5.84 -46.91
N MET A 5 30.85 -5.54 -46.12
CA MET A 5 30.87 -5.78 -44.67
C MET A 5 30.00 -4.70 -44.03
N ALA A 6 28.84 -5.07 -43.49
CA ALA A 6 28.04 -4.20 -42.64
C ALA A 6 28.47 -4.44 -41.19
N ALA A 7 29.17 -3.46 -40.62
CA ALA A 7 29.48 -3.41 -39.21
C ALA A 7 28.19 -3.13 -38.43
N VAL A 8 27.74 -4.10 -37.62
CA VAL A 8 26.71 -3.88 -36.61
C VAL A 8 27.37 -3.14 -35.45
N SER A 9 27.05 -1.86 -35.26
CA SER A 9 27.44 -1.15 -34.05
C SER A 9 26.55 -1.63 -32.89
N LEU A 10 27.19 -2.01 -31.79
CA LEU A 10 26.52 -2.23 -30.52
C LEU A 10 25.93 -0.90 -30.03
N PRO A 11 24.65 -0.84 -29.61
CA PRO A 11 24.13 0.37 -28.99
C PRO A 11 24.86 0.58 -27.66
N ALA A 12 25.51 1.75 -27.55
CA ALA A 12 26.12 2.19 -26.31
C ALA A 12 25.08 2.27 -25.20
N VAL A 13 25.38 1.66 -24.04
CA VAL A 13 24.65 1.90 -22.80
C VAL A 13 24.79 3.38 -22.46
N VAL A 14 23.69 4.13 -22.57
CA VAL A 14 23.60 5.50 -22.05
C VAL A 14 23.37 5.39 -20.54
N PRO A 15 24.33 5.78 -19.68
CA PRO A 15 24.07 5.91 -18.26
C PRO A 15 23.20 7.16 -18.08
N GLY A 16 21.95 6.98 -17.63
CA GLY A 16 21.06 8.11 -17.34
C GLY A 16 19.64 8.03 -17.89
N SER A 17 19.20 6.90 -18.47
CA SER A 17 17.78 6.71 -18.77
C SER A 17 16.99 6.40 -17.48
N SER A 18 16.81 7.41 -16.64
CA SER A 18 15.67 7.45 -15.73
C SER A 18 14.45 7.59 -16.63
N ALA A 19 13.65 6.53 -16.73
CA ALA A 19 12.39 6.55 -17.46
C ALA A 19 11.62 7.84 -17.11
N VAL A 20 11.38 8.65 -18.13
CA VAL A 20 10.67 9.93 -18.03
C VAL A 20 9.19 9.60 -17.81
N LEU A 21 8.81 9.38 -16.56
CA LEU A 21 7.42 9.26 -16.12
C LEU A 21 6.94 10.52 -15.37
N GLY A 22 7.67 11.63 -15.46
CA GLY A 22 7.51 12.75 -14.52
C GLY A 22 7.59 14.14 -15.12
N LYS A 23 7.16 14.38 -16.36
CA LYS A 23 7.31 15.73 -16.94
C LYS A 23 6.37 16.78 -16.34
N ASP A 24 5.29 16.39 -15.67
CA ASP A 24 4.34 17.33 -15.02
C ASP A 24 3.91 16.88 -13.61
N LEU A 25 4.82 16.29 -12.82
CA LEU A 25 4.52 16.08 -11.40
C LEU A 25 4.67 17.41 -10.65
N PRO A 26 3.73 17.76 -9.73
CA PRO A 26 3.88 18.94 -8.88
C PRO A 26 5.22 18.91 -8.15
N GLN A 27 5.84 20.08 -8.00
CA GLN A 27 7.07 20.20 -7.22
C GLN A 27 6.79 19.72 -5.78
N PRO A 28 7.64 18.84 -5.22
CA PRO A 28 7.49 18.42 -3.83
C PRO A 28 7.52 19.64 -2.89
N HIS A 29 6.74 19.59 -1.82
CA HIS A 29 6.73 20.67 -0.81
C HIS A 29 8.10 20.85 -0.12
N PHE A 30 8.95 19.82 -0.15
CA PHE A 30 10.29 19.83 0.45
C PHE A 30 11.31 19.17 -0.47
N THR A 31 12.58 19.58 -0.39
CA THR A 31 13.68 18.92 -1.09
C THR A 31 13.79 17.45 -0.64
N PRO A 32 13.66 16.46 -1.55
CA PRO A 32 13.76 15.06 -1.20
C PRO A 32 15.13 14.72 -0.62
N LYS A 33 15.15 14.06 0.55
CA LYS A 33 16.39 13.57 1.18
C LYS A 33 16.69 12.12 0.82
N ALA A 34 15.64 11.29 0.66
CA ALA A 34 15.77 9.89 0.29
C ALA A 34 16.15 9.74 -1.18
N LYS A 35 17.14 8.89 -1.47
CA LYS A 35 17.61 8.60 -2.85
C LYS A 35 17.10 7.27 -3.39
N GLN A 36 16.77 6.34 -2.50
CA GLN A 36 16.30 5.00 -2.80
C GLN A 36 15.18 4.64 -1.84
N VAL A 37 14.23 3.83 -2.31
CA VAL A 37 13.09 3.33 -1.54
C VAL A 37 12.96 1.84 -1.81
N ILE A 38 12.81 1.06 -0.75
CA ILE A 38 12.40 -0.35 -0.84
C ILE A 38 10.91 -0.39 -0.56
N VAL A 39 10.13 -0.86 -1.53
CA VAL A 39 8.68 -1.04 -1.39
C VAL A 39 8.39 -2.53 -1.21
N LEU A 40 7.75 -2.87 -0.09
CA LEU A 40 7.27 -4.22 0.18
C LEU A 40 5.75 -4.23 0.02
N TYR A 41 5.26 -4.88 -1.03
CA TYR A 41 3.83 -5.11 -1.24
C TYR A 41 3.46 -6.52 -0.77
N MET A 42 2.46 -6.63 0.11
CA MET A 42 2.02 -7.90 0.69
C MET A 42 0.60 -8.21 0.21
N SER A 43 0.49 -8.93 -0.92
CA SER A 43 -0.81 -9.40 -1.41
C SER A 43 -1.46 -10.34 -0.38
N GLY A 44 -2.73 -10.09 -0.06
CA GLY A 44 -3.45 -10.81 0.99
C GLY A 44 -2.96 -10.54 2.41
N GLY A 45 -2.25 -9.42 2.63
CA GLY A 45 -1.68 -9.02 3.92
C GLY A 45 -2.70 -8.94 5.07
N TYR A 46 -2.19 -8.57 6.24
CA TYR A 46 -2.99 -8.54 7.47
C TYR A 46 -4.01 -7.40 7.47
N SER A 47 -5.14 -7.62 8.14
CA SER A 47 -6.15 -6.60 8.39
C SER A 47 -5.55 -5.40 9.14
N HIS A 48 -5.87 -4.18 8.72
CA HIS A 48 -5.43 -2.98 9.45
C HIS A 48 -6.01 -2.91 10.86
N VAL A 49 -7.24 -3.41 11.04
CA VAL A 49 -7.95 -3.48 12.34
C VAL A 49 -7.22 -4.39 13.32
N ASP A 50 -6.57 -5.44 12.81
CA ASP A 50 -5.84 -6.41 13.62
C ASP A 50 -4.40 -5.99 13.91
N THR A 51 -3.89 -4.89 13.32
CA THR A 51 -2.46 -4.59 13.29
C THR A 51 -2.13 -3.20 13.83
N PHE A 52 -2.47 -2.15 13.08
CA PHE A 52 -1.97 -0.80 13.31
C PHE A 52 -3.08 0.23 13.52
N ASP A 53 -4.35 -0.16 13.54
CA ASP A 53 -5.48 0.78 13.62
C ASP A 53 -6.53 0.31 14.63
N PRO A 54 -6.32 0.56 15.94
CA PRO A 54 -7.26 0.15 16.97
C PRO A 54 -8.61 0.84 16.74
N LYS A 55 -9.68 0.04 16.73
CA LYS A 55 -11.06 0.52 16.62
C LYS A 55 -11.86 0.13 17.87
N PRO A 56 -11.83 0.94 18.95
CA PRO A 56 -12.52 0.60 20.21
C PRO A 56 -14.01 0.31 20.05
N ARG A 57 -14.69 0.99 19.11
CA ARG A 57 -16.11 0.73 18.80
C ARG A 57 -16.37 -0.67 18.27
N LEU A 58 -15.43 -1.26 17.51
CA LEU A 58 -15.60 -2.62 17.00
C LEU A 58 -15.53 -3.65 18.12
N ALA A 59 -14.86 -3.36 19.24
CA ALA A 59 -14.87 -4.24 20.40
C ALA A 59 -16.25 -4.29 21.08
N THR A 60 -16.98 -3.17 21.11
CA THR A 60 -18.33 -3.13 21.68
C THR A 60 -19.41 -3.60 20.71
N GLU A 61 -19.21 -3.36 19.42
CA GLU A 61 -20.18 -3.67 18.36
C GLU A 61 -19.86 -5.00 17.64
N HIS A 62 -19.01 -5.85 18.22
CA HIS A 62 -18.60 -7.12 17.63
C HIS A 62 -19.80 -8.00 17.27
N ASP A 63 -19.76 -8.59 16.07
CA ASP A 63 -20.83 -9.44 15.54
C ASP A 63 -22.21 -8.74 15.46
N THR A 64 -22.22 -7.41 15.42
CA THR A 64 -23.41 -6.65 15.04
C THR A 64 -23.55 -6.64 13.52
N SER A 65 -24.73 -7.03 13.03
CA SER A 65 -25.05 -6.96 11.59
C SER A 65 -25.09 -5.51 11.12
N ILE A 66 -24.47 -5.26 9.97
CA ILE A 66 -24.59 -4.01 9.20
C ILE A 66 -25.46 -4.20 7.96
N GLY A 67 -26.20 -5.31 7.89
CA GLY A 67 -27.02 -5.69 6.76
C GLY A 67 -26.19 -6.04 5.52
N TYR A 68 -26.80 -5.80 4.36
CA TYR A 68 -26.16 -5.98 3.08
C TYR A 68 -25.80 -4.62 2.48
N GLU A 69 -24.63 -4.54 1.88
CA GLU A 69 -24.17 -3.38 1.13
C GLU A 69 -23.48 -3.90 -0.15
N PHE A 70 -23.46 -3.10 -1.21
CA PHE A 70 -23.01 -3.51 -2.56
C PHE A 70 -23.86 -4.59 -3.25
N GLY A 71 -25.17 -4.63 -2.98
CA GLY A 71 -26.14 -5.35 -3.81
C GLY A 71 -26.15 -6.88 -3.71
N ARG A 72 -25.29 -7.49 -2.88
CA ARG A 72 -25.35 -8.93 -2.58
C ARG A 72 -26.33 -9.18 -1.44
N LYS A 73 -27.61 -9.40 -1.77
CA LYS A 73 -28.69 -9.64 -0.79
C LYS A 73 -28.54 -10.97 -0.03
N ASP A 74 -27.70 -11.88 -0.51
CA ASP A 74 -27.61 -13.25 0.02
C ASP A 74 -26.63 -13.37 1.20
N PHE A 75 -25.92 -12.29 1.57
CA PHE A 75 -24.92 -12.33 2.64
C PHE A 75 -25.05 -11.13 3.56
N ASP A 76 -25.46 -11.41 4.79
CA ASP A 76 -25.41 -10.45 5.88
C ASP A 76 -23.95 -10.22 6.31
N ARG A 77 -23.59 -8.96 6.56
CA ARG A 77 -22.23 -8.58 6.98
C ARG A 77 -22.22 -8.15 8.43
N TYR A 78 -21.11 -8.43 9.10
CA TYR A 78 -20.96 -8.21 10.54
C TYR A 78 -19.70 -7.40 10.84
N LEU A 79 -19.79 -6.55 11.85
CA LEU A 79 -18.63 -5.86 12.40
C LEU A 79 -17.71 -6.85 13.10
N LYS A 80 -16.43 -6.86 12.72
CA LYS A 80 -15.41 -7.70 13.37
C LYS A 80 -14.45 -6.84 14.18
N ALA A 81 -14.23 -7.26 15.42
CA ALA A 81 -13.26 -6.68 16.33
C ALA A 81 -11.89 -7.26 16.02
N ALA A 82 -10.85 -6.57 16.48
CA ALA A 82 -9.51 -7.11 16.43
C ALA A 82 -9.41 -8.39 17.26
N ASN A 83 -8.70 -9.40 16.77
CA ASN A 83 -8.47 -10.64 17.52
C ASN A 83 -7.28 -10.53 18.51
N TRP A 84 -6.56 -9.41 18.47
CA TRP A 84 -5.37 -9.17 19.28
C TRP A 84 -5.53 -7.91 20.13
N ALA A 85 -4.96 -7.95 21.34
CA ALA A 85 -4.90 -6.78 22.21
C ALA A 85 -3.92 -5.73 21.66
N PHE A 86 -4.24 -4.45 21.85
CA PHE A 86 -3.38 -3.33 21.47
C PHE A 86 -2.60 -2.80 22.66
N LYS A 87 -1.37 -2.38 22.41
CA LYS A 87 -0.52 -1.69 23.39
C LYS A 87 0.19 -0.52 22.71
N PRO A 88 0.42 0.58 23.43
CA PRO A 88 1.17 1.71 22.89
C PRO A 88 2.67 1.38 22.79
N ASN A 89 3.33 1.93 21.76
CA ASN A 89 4.78 2.10 21.77
C ASN A 89 5.19 3.05 22.92
N GLN A 90 6.29 2.75 23.60
CA GLN A 90 6.74 3.48 24.79
C GLN A 90 7.24 4.92 24.49
N HIS A 91 7.66 5.21 23.26
CA HIS A 91 8.27 6.47 22.88
C HIS A 91 7.29 7.40 22.16
N CYS A 92 6.49 6.87 21.22
CA CYS A 92 5.58 7.68 20.39
C CYS A 92 4.09 7.44 20.70
N GLY A 93 3.75 6.52 21.61
CA GLY A 93 2.37 6.21 21.98
C GLY A 93 1.55 5.49 20.89
N THR A 94 2.12 5.25 19.70
CA THR A 94 1.40 4.59 18.62
C THR A 94 1.02 3.17 19.02
N GLU A 95 -0.29 2.90 19.01
CA GLU A 95 -0.83 1.59 19.35
C GLU A 95 -0.67 0.58 18.22
N VAL A 96 -0.14 -0.59 18.56
CA VAL A 96 0.04 -1.73 17.67
C VAL A 96 -0.36 -3.00 18.41
N SER A 97 -1.02 -3.90 17.70
CA SER A 97 -1.50 -5.14 18.28
C SER A 97 -0.37 -6.08 18.70
N ASP A 98 -0.67 -7.01 19.60
CA ASP A 98 0.23 -8.08 20.03
C ASP A 98 0.53 -9.09 18.90
N LEU A 99 -0.04 -8.94 17.70
CA LEU A 99 0.39 -9.67 16.51
C LEU A 99 1.81 -9.27 16.08
N PHE A 100 2.20 -8.00 16.30
CA PHE A 100 3.50 -7.46 15.90
C PHE A 100 4.23 -6.74 17.05
N PRO A 101 4.61 -7.47 18.13
CA PRO A 101 5.20 -6.85 19.31
C PRO A 101 6.55 -6.18 19.02
N HIS A 102 7.37 -6.75 18.13
CA HIS A 102 8.66 -6.18 17.77
C HIS A 102 8.54 -4.97 16.83
N ILE A 103 7.54 -4.95 15.94
CA ILE A 103 7.26 -3.75 15.13
C ILE A 103 6.79 -2.63 16.04
N ARG A 104 5.92 -2.94 17.01
CA ARG A 104 5.46 -1.97 18.02
C ARG A 104 6.64 -1.26 18.67
N GLU A 105 7.71 -1.95 19.06
CA GLU A 105 8.90 -1.35 19.71
C GLU A 105 9.59 -0.30 18.83
N GLN A 106 9.53 -0.46 17.50
CA GLN A 106 10.19 0.40 16.52
C GLN A 106 9.30 1.53 15.97
N MET A 107 8.06 1.67 16.44
CA MET A 107 7.10 2.64 15.87
C MET A 107 7.51 4.11 15.99
N HIS A 108 8.50 4.44 16.83
CA HIS A 108 9.05 5.79 16.92
C HIS A 108 9.94 6.17 15.73
N GLU A 109 10.43 5.18 14.98
CA GLU A 109 11.19 5.33 13.75
C GLU A 109 10.29 5.17 12.50
N CYS A 110 9.00 4.94 12.69
CA CYS A 110 8.06 4.63 11.62
C CYS A 110 7.07 5.77 11.40
N ALA A 111 6.80 6.08 10.13
CA ALA A 111 5.64 6.88 9.74
C ALA A 111 4.47 5.95 9.42
N LEU A 112 3.38 6.06 10.18
CA LEU A 112 2.17 5.28 9.94
C LEU A 112 1.13 6.13 9.19
N ILE A 113 0.69 5.66 8.02
CA ILE A 113 -0.33 6.30 7.20
C ILE A 113 -1.65 5.52 7.34
N ARG A 114 -2.60 6.06 8.12
CA ARG A 114 -3.95 5.49 8.28
C ARG A 114 -5.01 6.09 7.35
N SER A 115 -4.63 7.11 6.58
CA SER A 115 -5.53 7.84 5.69
C SER A 115 -5.64 7.24 4.28
N MET A 116 -4.90 6.17 3.99
CA MET A 116 -4.95 5.51 2.69
C MET A 116 -6.27 4.76 2.52
N ASN A 117 -6.98 5.04 1.44
CA ASN A 117 -8.20 4.34 1.04
C ASN A 117 -8.16 4.04 -0.46
N CYS A 118 -9.05 3.17 -0.89
CA CYS A 118 -9.35 2.91 -2.30
C CYS A 118 -10.86 3.02 -2.51
N ASP A 119 -11.26 3.34 -3.73
CA ASP A 119 -12.66 3.48 -4.14
C ASP A 119 -13.21 2.17 -4.73
N HIS A 120 -12.44 1.08 -4.67
CA HIS A 120 -12.81 -0.19 -5.25
C HIS A 120 -12.74 -1.36 -4.25
N ILE A 121 -13.69 -2.30 -4.37
CA ILE A 121 -13.86 -3.41 -3.43
C ILE A 121 -13.14 -4.70 -3.84
N ASP A 122 -12.80 -4.85 -5.12
CA ASP A 122 -12.03 -5.97 -5.65
C ASP A 122 -10.53 -5.82 -5.35
N HIS A 123 -9.94 -6.93 -4.91
CA HIS A 123 -8.52 -6.97 -4.56
C HIS A 123 -7.60 -6.69 -5.75
N GLY A 124 -7.94 -7.14 -6.95
CA GLY A 124 -7.14 -6.97 -8.16
C GLY A 124 -7.13 -5.52 -8.63
N GLU A 125 -8.31 -4.89 -8.73
CA GLU A 125 -8.42 -3.48 -9.13
C GLU A 125 -7.80 -2.54 -8.08
N ALA A 126 -7.99 -2.80 -6.78
CA ALA A 126 -7.33 -2.02 -5.72
C ALA A 126 -5.80 -2.18 -5.75
N THR A 127 -5.30 -3.38 -6.09
CA THR A 127 -3.86 -3.60 -6.32
C THR A 127 -3.36 -2.76 -7.49
N LEU A 128 -4.10 -2.74 -8.60
CA LEU A 128 -3.75 -1.93 -9.77
C LEU A 128 -3.72 -0.44 -9.42
N GLN A 129 -4.71 0.02 -8.65
CA GLN A 129 -4.80 1.41 -8.22
C GLN A 129 -3.63 1.81 -7.31
N LEU A 130 -3.21 0.96 -6.38
CA LEU A 130 -2.05 1.24 -5.53
C LEU A 130 -0.76 1.45 -6.34
N HIS A 131 -0.58 0.69 -7.42
CA HIS A 131 0.65 0.71 -8.22
C HIS A 131 0.61 1.74 -9.35
N THR A 132 -0.57 2.06 -9.88
CA THR A 132 -0.72 2.87 -11.11
C THR A 132 -1.56 4.14 -10.91
N GLY A 133 -2.29 4.26 -9.81
CA GLY A 133 -3.27 5.32 -9.58
C GLY A 133 -4.61 5.12 -10.30
N SER A 134 -4.85 3.98 -10.96
CA SER A 134 -6.10 3.68 -11.67
C SER A 134 -6.61 2.27 -11.40
N THR A 135 -7.94 2.10 -11.36
CA THR A 135 -8.62 0.81 -11.17
C THR A 135 -8.83 0.02 -12.47
N GLY A 136 -8.70 0.65 -13.63
CA GLY A 136 -9.07 0.03 -14.92
C GLY A 136 -8.22 0.45 -16.12
N PHE A 137 -7.06 1.07 -15.91
CA PHE A 137 -6.23 1.52 -17.02
C PHE A 137 -5.60 0.33 -17.77
N ALA A 138 -5.92 0.18 -19.06
CA ALA A 138 -5.15 -0.67 -19.96
C ALA A 138 -3.78 -0.01 -20.15
N MET A 139 -2.75 -0.56 -19.50
CA MET A 139 -1.37 -0.15 -19.74
C MET A 139 -1.04 -0.36 -21.22
N PRO A 140 -0.46 0.64 -21.93
CA PRO A 140 -0.09 0.51 -23.33
C PRO A 140 0.95 -0.60 -23.57
#